data_AF-A0A1A8T5G9-F1
#
_entry.id   AF-A0A1A8T5G9-F1
#
_cell.length_a   1.000
_cell.length_b   1.000
_cell.length_c   1.000
_cell.angle_alpha   90.00
_cell.angle_beta   90.00
_cell.angle_gamma   90.00
#
_symmetry.space_group_name_H-M   'P 1'
#
loop_
_entity.id
_entity.type
_entity.pdbx_description
1 polymer ?
#
loop_
_entity_poly.entity_id
_entity_poly.type
_entity_poly.pdbx_seq_one_letter_code
_entity_poly.pdbx_strand_id
1 'polypeptide(L)' 'MNNKPSPPEDWECCESGCEPCVWDTYYEALRDWNAQQKALSDATPESDSNNEN' A
#
# COMPACT_ATOMS: atom_id res chain seq x y z
N MET A 1 10.25 2.26 5.71
CA MET A 1 8.78 2.25 5.84
C MET A 1 8.23 2.82 4.56
N ASN A 2 7.71 1.98 3.67
CA ASN A 2 6.95 2.47 2.52
C ASN A 2 5.61 2.96 3.05
N ASN A 3 5.32 4.25 2.85
CA ASN A 3 4.00 4.80 3.13
C ASN A 3 3.00 4.24 2.11
N LYS A 4 1.72 4.15 2.50
CA LYS A 4 0.65 3.73 1.60
C LYS A 4 0.61 4.70 0.41
N PRO A 5 0.62 4.21 -0.85
CA PRO A 5 0.54 5.09 -2.00
C PRO A 5 -0.81 5.80 -2.02
N SER A 6 -0.79 7.07 -2.43
CA SER A 6 -2.01 7.84 -2.70
C SER A 6 -2.48 7.55 -4.13
N PRO A 7 -3.80 7.46 -4.35
CA PRO A 7 -4.33 7.38 -5.71
C PRO A 7 -3.97 8.64 -6.50
N PRO A 8 -3.77 8.53 -7.82
CA PRO A 8 -3.62 9.71 -8.67
C PRO A 8 -4.92 10.51 -8.69
N GLU A 9 -4.80 11.82 -8.88
CA GLU A 9 -5.93 12.71 -9.09
C GLU A 9 -6.47 12.59 -10.52
N ASP A 10 -7.73 13.01 -10.73
CA ASP A 10 -8.39 12.91 -12.05
C ASP A 10 -7.61 13.62 -13.16
N TRP A 11 -6.96 14.74 -12.85
CA TRP A 11 -6.17 15.54 -13.80
C TRP A 11 -4.78 14.93 -14.11
N GLU A 12 -4.33 13.96 -13.33
CA GLU A 12 -3.09 13.20 -13.62
C GLU A 12 -3.36 12.09 -14.63
N CYS A 13 -4.59 11.60 -14.71
CA CYS A 13 -5.02 10.69 -15.76
C CYS A 13 -5.25 11.46 -17.06
N CYS A 14 -4.39 11.24 -18.07
CA CYS A 14 -4.55 11.89 -19.37
C CYS A 14 -5.74 11.38 -20.20
N GLU A 15 -6.45 10.35 -19.73
CA GLU A 15 -7.59 9.65 -20.38
C GLU A 15 -7.37 9.20 -21.83
N SER A 16 -6.13 9.26 -22.31
CA SER A 16 -5.78 9.03 -23.72
C SER A 16 -5.24 7.63 -23.99
N GLY A 17 -5.26 6.75 -22.97
CA GLY A 17 -4.74 5.38 -23.07
C GLY A 17 -3.21 5.31 -23.18
N CYS A 18 -2.48 6.30 -22.66
CA CYS A 18 -1.02 6.27 -22.62
C CYS A 18 -0.52 5.14 -21.70
N GLU A 19 0.50 4.42 -22.16
CA GLU A 19 1.20 3.40 -21.37
C GLU A 19 2.63 3.86 -21.03
N PRO A 20 3.08 3.78 -19.76
CA PRO A 20 2.30 3.31 -18.60
C PRO A 20 1.25 4.33 -18.14
N CYS A 21 0.09 3.84 -17.71
CA CYS A 21 -0.96 4.66 -17.11
C CYS A 21 -0.55 5.03 -15.67
N VAL A 22 -0.98 6.22 -15.19
CA VAL A 22 -0.77 6.63 -13.79
C VAL A 22 -1.36 5.61 -12.81
N TRP A 23 -2.46 4.96 -13.19
CA TRP A 23 -3.09 3.89 -12.43
C TRP A 23 -2.24 2.62 -12.36
N ASP A 24 -1.49 2.30 -13.41
CA ASP A 24 -0.61 1.11 -13.41
C ASP A 24 0.47 1.26 -12.33
N THR A 25 1.12 2.42 -12.31
CA THR A 25 2.16 2.73 -11.32
C THR A 25 1.59 2.72 -9.90
N TYR A 26 0.39 3.27 -9.71
CA TYR A 26 -0.30 3.27 -8.41
C TYR A 26 -0.61 1.85 -7.92
N TYR A 27 -1.17 0.99 -8.77
CA TYR A 27 -1.53 -0.38 -8.38
C TYR A 27 -0.32 -1.25 -8.11
N GLU A 28 0.78 -1.06 -8.85
CA GLU A 28 2.05 -1.72 -8.56
C GLU A 28 2.57 -1.34 -7.16
N ALA A 29 2.65 -0.05 -6.86
CA ALA A 29 3.07 0.43 -5.55
C ALA A 29 2.12 -0.05 -4.43
N LEU A 30 0.81 -0.11 -4.70
CA LEU A 30 -0.19 -0.56 -3.73
C LEU A 30 -0.05 -2.05 -3.43
N ARG A 31 0.21 -2.87 -4.44
CA ARG A 31 0.49 -4.30 -4.28
C ARG A 31 1.70 -4.53 -3.38
N ASP A 32 2.78 -3.79 -3.62
CA ASP A 32 4.02 -3.93 -2.85
C ASP A 32 3.84 -3.45 -1.41
N TRP A 33 3.04 -2.38 -1.20
CA TRP A 33 2.68 -1.94 0.14
C TRP A 33 1.83 -2.99 0.88
N ASN A 34 0.81 -3.55 0.24
CA ASN A 34 -0.04 -4.60 0.82
C ASN A 34 0.77 -5.85 1.19
N ALA A 35 1.72 -6.26 0.33
CA ALA A 35 2.62 -7.38 0.61
C ALA A 35 3.48 -7.12 1.86
N GLN A 36 3.99 -5.89 2.01
CA GLN A 36 4.73 -5.48 3.20
C GLN A 36 3.85 -5.47 4.46
N GLN A 37 2.63 -4.93 4.38
CA GLN A 37 1.71 -4.92 5.53
C GLN A 37 1.35 -6.33 5.98
N LYS A 38 1.12 -7.25 5.02
CA LYS A 38 0.87 -8.65 5.32
C LYS A 38 2.09 -9.31 5.97
N ALA A 39 3.28 -9.05 5.47
CA ALA A 39 4.51 -9.57 6.09
C ALA A 39 4.71 -9.04 7.52
N LEU A 40 4.34 -7.78 7.78
CA LEU A 40 4.38 -7.19 9.11
C LEU A 40 3.32 -7.80 10.04
N SER A 41 2.09 -7.99 9.57
CA SER A 41 1.02 -8.61 10.38
C SER A 41 1.34 -10.07 10.72
N ASP A 42 1.91 -10.81 9.77
CA ASP A 42 2.30 -12.21 9.97
C ASP A 42 3.56 -12.31 10.86
N ALA A 43 4.38 -11.26 10.95
CA ALA A 43 5.58 -11.20 11.78
C ALA A 43 5.35 -10.64 13.20
N THR A 44 4.17 -10.08 13.50
CA THR A 44 3.78 -9.68 14.85
C THR A 44 2.83 -10.72 15.46
N PRO A 45 3.31 -11.72 16.21
CA PRO A 45 2.48 -12.30 17.25
C PRO A 45 2.17 -11.18 18.25
N GLU A 46 0.88 -10.94 18.44
CA GLU A 46 0.33 -10.10 19.50
C GLU A 46 0.87 -10.59 20.85
N SER A 47 1.92 -9.95 21.35
CA SER A 47 2.43 -10.09 22.71
C SER A 47 2.71 -8.71 23.30
N ASP A 48 1.65 -8.03 23.69
CA ASP A 48 1.62 -6.94 24.68
C ASP A 48 0.13 -6.77 25.07
N SER A 49 -0.36 -7.00 26.28
CA SER A 49 0.27 -7.27 27.58
C SER A 49 -0.76 -7.97 28.47
N ASN A 50 -0.33 -9.02 29.16
CA ASN A 50 -1.09 -9.62 30.25
C ASN A 50 -1.12 -8.67 31.46
N ASN A 51 -2.33 -8.47 31.98
CA ASN A 51 -2.73 -8.21 33.37
C ASN A 51 -1.61 -8.06 34.43
N GLU A 52 -1.55 -6.89 35.08
CA GLU A 52 -0.99 -6.74 36.43
C GLU A 52 -1.90 -5.92 37.35
N ASN A 53 -2.52 -6.66 38.29
CA ASN A 53 -2.98 -6.38 39.66
C ASN A 53 -4.05 -5.32 39.95
#